data_AF-A0A9R1AHF9-F1
#
_entry.id   AF-A0A9R1AHF9-F1
#
_cell.length_a   1.000
_cell.length_b   1.000
_cell.length_c   1.000
_cell.angle_alpha   90.00
_cell.angle_beta   90.00
_cell.angle_gamma   90.00
#
_symmetry.space_group_name_H-M   'P 1'
#
loop_
_entity.id
_entity.type
_entity.pdbx_description
1 polymer ?
#
loop_
_entity_poly.entity_id
_entity_poly.type
_entity_poly.pdbx_seq_one_letter_code
_entity_poly.pdbx_strand_id
1 'polypeptide(L)'
;MQDLRCIVFVERVVTSIVLESLLSTINQMPGWIVKHIAGNRPMFHNQSRNKQTEIVDAFKGGKVHIIVTTQVLEEGLNVPGCHLVIRFDPPTTGRSFIQSRGRARMPNSDYVLLVRRGDAEAHSKTLKFLASGQIMREASLKLASTMCQPLEDTLLQEEYYRVESTGATVTMNSSVQLIYFFCSKLPSDEYFKPLPRFIIDKELRTCTLYLPNSSPVQAVNTEGEVSALKKAVCLKACRELHAVGALTDYLLPEFGFPCEEEPDIVVEKYQHEQPEYFPEEFVYNWLSFSRLGIYYCYKISVEGCLKTTYCPNDILLAVKCDLGPDFVSTSLKLFGEQDNASVAMKYVGIIHLNQEQVVMARRFQTTILSLLINKDHSEVINAVKYSHEMQVSIGIVYLLLPLVSGKVDWCSIKFSTSQVYDASNKDNRHCHSCKQVDLLQTKDGPLCRCMLQNSIVCTPHNSKFYAVNGFLDLNSKSLLHLRDGSALTYINYFNTRHGLSLTHENQPLLAARNPVEVRNFLQKRHYKNKKG
;
A
#
# COMPACT_ATOMS: atom_id res chain seq x y z
N MET A 1 34.10 -2.06 31.39
CA MET A 1 32.78 -1.37 31.37
C MET A 1 32.55 -0.48 30.16
N GLN A 2 33.59 -0.04 29.43
CA GLN A 2 33.45 0.93 28.32
C GLN A 2 32.75 0.42 27.05
N ASP A 3 32.44 -0.88 26.96
CA ASP A 3 31.84 -1.48 25.74
C ASP A 3 30.40 -1.97 25.92
N LEU A 4 29.77 -1.65 27.07
CA LEU A 4 28.43 -2.12 27.37
C LEU A 4 27.40 -1.34 26.55
N ARG A 5 26.59 -2.10 25.81
CA ARG A 5 25.54 -1.58 24.92
C ARG A 5 24.20 -2.10 25.39
N CYS A 6 23.30 -1.18 25.72
CA CYS A 6 22.01 -1.50 26.29
C CYS A 6 20.87 -0.92 25.44
N ILE A 7 19.81 -1.70 25.27
CA ILE A 7 18.55 -1.23 24.67
C ILE A 7 17.44 -1.37 25.69
N VAL A 8 16.73 -0.27 25.94
CA VAL A 8 15.55 -0.23 26.82
C VAL A 8 14.30 -0.05 25.95
N PHE A 9 13.46 -1.07 25.89
CA PHE A 9 12.18 -1.02 25.19
C PHE A 9 11.07 -0.49 26.10
N VAL A 10 10.33 0.51 25.61
CA VAL A 10 9.17 1.12 26.27
C VAL A 10 7.96 1.14 25.32
N GLU A 11 6.75 1.19 25.86
CA GLU A 11 5.53 1.23 25.07
C GLU A 11 5.28 2.62 24.47
N ARG A 12 5.50 3.69 25.25
CA ARG A 12 5.11 5.05 24.90
C ARG A 12 6.30 5.94 24.55
N VAL A 13 6.12 6.80 23.54
CA VAL A 13 7.13 7.81 23.12
C VAL A 13 7.49 8.74 24.27
N VAL A 14 6.52 9.20 25.05
CA VAL A 14 6.74 10.07 26.21
C VAL A 14 7.69 9.42 27.21
N THR A 15 7.47 8.13 27.52
CA THR A 15 8.34 7.37 28.43
C THR A 15 9.78 7.30 27.91
N SER A 16 9.97 7.16 26.58
CA SER A 16 11.32 7.14 26.00
C SER A 16 12.08 8.45 26.18
N ILE A 17 11.40 9.59 26.04
CA ILE A 17 11.96 10.94 26.20
C ILE A 17 12.29 11.19 27.67
N VAL A 18 11.35 10.88 28.57
CA VAL A 18 11.53 11.07 30.01
C VAL A 18 12.66 10.18 30.54
N LEU A 19 12.72 8.91 30.12
CA LEU A 19 13.81 8.01 30.53
C LEU A 19 15.16 8.42 29.97
N GLU A 20 15.25 8.90 28.73
CA GLU A 20 16.53 9.46 28.22
C GLU A 20 17.00 10.60 29.13
N SER A 21 16.13 11.56 29.43
CA SER A 21 16.47 12.71 30.28
C SER A 21 16.84 12.28 31.70
N LEU A 22 16.09 11.35 32.29
CA LEU A 22 16.32 10.85 33.64
C LEU A 22 17.62 10.04 33.72
N LEU A 23 17.83 9.09 32.82
CA LEU A 23 19.06 8.27 32.79
C LEU A 23 20.31 9.12 32.53
N SER A 24 20.19 10.19 31.72
CA SER A 24 21.27 11.14 31.49
C SER A 24 21.64 11.98 32.72
N THR A 25 20.73 12.07 33.70
CA THR A 25 20.93 12.86 34.94
C THR A 25 21.44 11.99 36.11
N ILE A 26 21.44 10.66 35.97
CA ILE A 26 21.88 9.76 37.04
C ILE A 26 23.42 9.78 37.14
N ASN A 27 23.92 10.38 38.22
CA ASN A 27 25.35 10.53 38.52
C ASN A 27 26.11 9.20 38.70
N GLN A 28 25.41 8.07 38.81
CA GLN A 28 26.00 6.73 38.98
C GLN A 28 26.54 6.16 37.66
N MET A 29 26.22 6.78 36.51
CA MET A 29 26.71 6.38 35.19
C MET A 29 27.45 7.53 34.48
N PRO A 30 28.53 8.08 35.07
CA PRO A 30 29.24 9.19 34.45
C PRO A 30 29.87 8.75 33.12
N GLY A 31 29.64 9.54 32.06
CA GLY A 31 30.18 9.30 30.71
C GLY A 31 29.32 8.44 29.79
N TRP A 32 28.20 7.90 30.27
CA TRP A 32 27.29 7.13 29.42
C TRP A 32 26.39 8.07 28.61
N ILE A 33 26.44 7.92 27.29
CA ILE A 33 25.57 8.67 26.39
C ILE A 33 24.30 7.87 26.16
N VAL A 34 23.18 8.46 26.58
CA VAL A 34 21.83 7.91 26.39
C VAL A 34 21.15 8.68 25.27
N LYS A 35 20.48 7.96 24.38
CA LYS A 35 19.64 8.54 23.32
C LYS A 35 18.29 7.86 23.25
N HIS A 36 17.24 8.60 22.86
CA HIS A 36 15.95 7.99 22.54
C HIS A 36 15.79 7.76 21.04
N ILE A 37 15.13 6.65 20.67
CA ILE A 37 14.64 6.38 19.32
C ILE A 37 13.15 6.06 19.39
N ALA A 38 12.32 6.94 18.84
CA ALA A 38 10.87 6.77 18.83
C ALA A 38 10.31 6.81 17.40
N GLY A 39 9.13 6.20 17.23
CA GLY A 39 8.40 6.25 15.96
C GLY A 39 7.91 7.66 15.68
N ASN A 40 7.81 8.02 14.41
CA ASN A 40 7.28 9.33 14.01
C ASN A 40 5.81 9.43 14.41
N ARG A 41 5.55 10.17 15.49
CA ARG A 41 4.21 10.64 15.86
C ARG A 41 4.23 12.16 15.79
N PRO A 42 3.28 12.80 15.09
CA PRO A 42 3.31 14.24 14.81
C PRO A 42 3.36 15.14 16.07
N MET A 43 2.95 14.61 17.22
CA MET A 43 2.87 15.33 18.50
C MET A 43 4.16 15.28 19.34
N PHE A 44 5.06 14.31 19.12
CA PHE A 44 6.26 14.12 19.95
C PHE A 44 7.50 14.06 19.06
N HIS A 45 8.36 15.07 19.17
CA HIS A 45 9.65 15.23 18.49
C HIS A 45 9.86 14.28 17.29
N ASN A 46 9.43 14.69 16.09
CA ASN A 46 9.67 13.90 14.88
C ASN A 46 11.16 13.60 14.72
N GLN A 47 11.51 12.31 14.73
CA GLN A 47 12.86 11.86 14.42
C GLN A 47 12.86 11.40 12.97
N SER A 48 13.50 12.18 12.10
CA SER A 48 13.69 11.75 10.71
C SER A 48 14.43 10.42 10.68
N ARG A 49 14.17 9.61 9.64
CA ARG A 49 14.85 8.33 9.46
C ARG A 49 16.37 8.49 9.46
N ASN A 50 16.88 9.59 8.89
CA ASN A 50 18.30 9.92 8.91
C ASN A 50 18.85 10.10 10.33
N LYS A 51 18.11 10.78 11.21
CA LYS A 51 18.51 10.96 12.63
C LYS A 51 18.48 9.64 13.39
N GLN A 52 17.49 8.78 13.11
CA GLN A 52 17.44 7.43 13.70
C GLN A 52 18.64 6.60 13.26
N THR A 53 18.98 6.61 11.97
CA THR A 53 20.18 5.93 11.43
C THR A 53 21.46 6.47 12.07
N GLU A 54 21.60 7.79 12.21
CA GLU A 54 22.76 8.41 12.85
C GLU A 54 22.94 7.95 14.31
N ILE A 55 21.85 7.86 15.09
CA ILE A 55 21.90 7.36 16.47
C ILE A 55 22.30 5.88 16.50
N VAL A 56 21.75 5.06 15.59
CA VAL A 56 22.10 3.63 15.49
C VAL A 56 23.57 3.45 15.08
N ASP A 57 24.08 4.26 14.16
CA ASP A 57 25.48 4.21 13.74
C ASP A 57 26.42 4.70 14.84
N ALA A 58 26.02 5.73 15.60
CA ALA A 58 26.74 6.15 16.80
C ALA A 58 26.75 5.06 17.90
N PHE A 59 25.67 4.29 18.01
CA PHE A 59 25.59 3.14 18.92
C PHE A 59 26.46 1.96 18.46
N LYS A 60 26.51 1.70 17.14
CA LYS A 60 27.47 0.74 16.56
C LYS A 60 28.90 1.13 16.86
N GLY A 61 29.23 2.40 16.67
CA GLY A 61 30.56 2.96 16.92
C GLY A 61 30.92 3.20 18.40
N GLY A 62 30.10 2.74 19.35
CA GLY A 62 30.37 2.86 20.79
C GLY A 62 30.25 4.28 21.36
N LYS A 63 29.78 5.26 20.57
CA LYS A 63 29.56 6.64 21.02
C LYS A 63 28.27 6.77 21.84
N VAL A 64 27.27 5.95 21.56
CA VAL A 64 26.03 5.85 22.34
C VAL A 64 26.03 4.51 23.07
N HIS A 65 25.74 4.54 24.37
CA HIS A 65 25.82 3.37 25.25
C HIS A 65 24.43 2.78 25.53
N ILE A 66 23.42 3.64 25.68
CA ILE A 66 22.03 3.23 25.93
C ILE A 66 21.12 3.85 24.89
N ILE A 67 20.30 3.02 24.26
CA ILE A 67 19.17 3.48 23.46
C ILE A 67 17.88 3.17 24.21
N VAL A 68 17.07 4.20 24.49
CA VAL A 68 15.69 4.02 24.94
C VAL A 68 14.78 4.09 23.73
N THR A 69 14.01 3.05 23.46
CA THR A 69 13.24 2.97 22.21
C THR A 69 11.86 2.39 22.39
N THR A 70 10.95 2.79 21.51
CA THR A 70 9.67 2.09 21.33
C THR A 70 9.86 0.87 20.42
N GLN A 71 8.79 0.41 19.76
CA GLN A 71 8.84 -0.74 18.85
C GLN A 71 9.71 -0.52 17.60
N VAL A 72 10.28 0.68 17.40
CA VAL A 72 11.08 1.03 16.22
C VAL A 72 12.35 0.19 16.07
N LEU A 73 13.01 -0.19 17.15
CA LEU A 73 14.18 -1.08 17.06
C LEU A 73 13.82 -2.57 17.15
N GLU A 74 12.53 -2.92 17.25
CA GLU A 74 12.09 -4.31 17.08
C GLU A 74 12.26 -4.70 15.61
N GLU A 75 11.89 -3.80 14.69
CA GLU A 75 11.81 -4.07 13.25
C GLU A 75 12.40 -2.94 12.39
N GLY A 76 13.09 -3.30 11.30
CA GLY A 76 13.37 -2.35 10.21
C GLY A 76 14.66 -1.52 10.32
N LEU A 77 15.38 -1.55 11.45
CA LEU A 77 16.73 -0.97 11.58
C LEU A 77 17.76 -2.05 11.91
N ASN A 78 18.90 -2.01 11.19
CA ASN A 78 20.03 -2.91 11.45
C ASN A 78 20.79 -2.41 12.69
N VAL A 79 20.45 -2.97 13.85
CA VAL A 79 21.05 -2.68 15.15
C VAL A 79 21.96 -3.85 15.54
N PRO A 80 23.21 -3.60 15.97
CA PRO A 80 24.14 -4.64 16.37
C PRO A 80 23.66 -5.38 17.62
N GLY A 81 24.20 -6.57 17.85
CA GLY A 81 24.00 -7.31 19.09
C GLY A 81 24.34 -6.46 20.32
N CYS A 82 23.44 -6.48 21.30
CA CYS A 82 23.59 -5.75 22.56
C CYS A 82 23.94 -6.71 23.71
N HIS A 83 24.58 -6.16 24.73
CA HIS A 83 24.92 -6.88 25.97
C HIS A 83 23.72 -6.98 26.91
N LEU A 84 22.83 -6.01 26.86
CA LEU A 84 21.66 -5.98 27.73
C LEU A 84 20.45 -5.45 26.96
N VAL A 85 19.34 -6.16 27.07
CA VAL A 85 18.06 -5.69 26.57
C VAL A 85 17.07 -5.69 27.73
N ILE A 86 16.54 -4.51 28.06
CA ILE A 86 15.57 -4.33 29.13
C ILE A 86 14.22 -4.00 28.50
N ARG A 87 13.21 -4.78 28.83
CA ARG A 87 11.81 -4.46 28.56
C ARG A 87 11.24 -3.77 29.79
N PHE A 88 11.12 -2.46 29.72
CA PHE A 88 10.49 -1.68 30.78
C PHE A 88 8.99 -1.99 30.87
N ASP A 89 8.35 -2.11 29.71
CA ASP A 89 6.97 -2.57 29.56
C ASP A 89 6.96 -4.00 28.96
N PRO A 90 6.14 -4.93 29.49
CA PRO A 90 6.03 -6.28 28.95
C PRO A 90 5.61 -6.28 27.47
N PRO A 91 6.10 -7.22 26.65
CA PRO A 91 5.73 -7.31 25.24
C PRO A 91 4.23 -7.60 25.07
N THR A 92 3.59 -6.95 24.10
CA THR A 92 2.17 -7.13 23.80
C THR A 92 1.88 -8.38 22.96
N THR A 93 2.85 -8.79 22.14
CA THR A 93 2.73 -9.92 21.21
C THR A 93 3.96 -10.84 21.28
N GLY A 94 3.79 -12.11 20.88
CA GLY A 94 4.90 -13.06 20.81
C GLY A 94 6.00 -12.64 19.83
N ARG A 95 5.61 -11.95 18.73
CA ARG A 95 6.55 -11.38 17.75
C ARG A 95 7.46 -10.32 18.39
N SER A 96 6.88 -9.37 19.12
CA SER A 96 7.63 -8.32 19.84
C SER A 96 8.60 -8.91 20.88
N PHE A 97 8.16 -9.96 21.59
CA PHE A 97 9.00 -10.71 22.52
C PHE A 97 10.21 -11.34 21.82
N ILE A 98 9.98 -12.11 20.74
CA ILE A 98 11.06 -12.79 20.01
C ILE A 98 12.03 -11.78 19.39
N GLN A 99 11.53 -10.72 18.78
CA GLN A 99 12.36 -9.73 18.09
C GLN A 99 13.23 -8.92 19.04
N SER A 100 12.68 -8.48 20.18
CA SER A 100 13.51 -7.77 21.18
C SER A 100 14.49 -8.66 21.89
N ARG A 101 14.09 -9.89 22.23
CA ARG A 101 15.03 -10.89 22.74
C ARG A 101 16.15 -11.13 21.73
N GLY A 102 15.80 -11.17 20.46
CA GLY A 102 16.74 -11.24 19.35
C GLY A 102 17.69 -10.05 19.21
N ARG A 103 17.62 -9.00 20.05
CA ARG A 103 18.65 -7.92 20.09
C ARG A 103 19.76 -8.20 21.11
N ALA A 104 19.51 -9.06 22.10
CA ALA A 104 20.53 -9.56 23.03
C ALA A 104 21.27 -10.75 22.37
N ARG A 105 22.20 -10.44 21.46
CA ARG A 105 22.98 -11.45 20.69
C ARG A 105 24.44 -11.55 21.09
N MET A 106 24.95 -10.64 21.93
CA MET A 106 26.36 -10.69 22.34
C MET A 106 26.60 -11.88 23.30
N PRO A 107 27.83 -12.43 23.35
CA PRO A 107 28.18 -13.40 24.37
C PRO A 107 27.87 -12.86 25.77
N ASN A 108 27.26 -13.69 26.62
CA ASN A 108 26.80 -13.31 27.96
C ASN A 108 25.82 -12.12 27.98
N SER A 109 24.99 -11.98 26.93
CA SER A 109 23.96 -10.94 26.93
C SER A 109 22.74 -11.35 27.76
N ASP A 110 22.19 -10.38 28.49
CA ASP A 110 20.99 -10.57 29.30
C ASP A 110 19.75 -9.96 28.64
N TYR A 111 18.63 -10.67 28.77
CA TYR A 111 17.30 -10.18 28.40
C TYR A 111 16.42 -10.10 29.64
N VAL A 112 16.10 -8.87 30.06
CA VAL A 112 15.41 -8.59 31.31
C VAL A 112 14.01 -8.05 31.02
N LEU A 113 13.00 -8.66 31.64
CA LEU A 113 11.61 -8.23 31.58
C LEU A 113 11.22 -7.64 32.93
N LEU A 114 10.87 -6.35 32.95
CA LEU A 114 10.37 -5.69 34.16
C LEU A 114 8.86 -5.89 34.25
N VAL A 115 8.40 -6.40 35.40
CA VAL A 115 6.98 -6.58 35.70
C VAL A 115 6.68 -5.86 37.00
N ARG A 116 5.60 -5.06 37.00
CA ARG A 116 5.19 -4.32 38.19
C ARG A 116 4.75 -5.30 39.29
N ARG A 117 5.28 -5.12 40.51
CA ARG A 117 4.87 -5.93 41.67
C ARG A 117 3.36 -5.79 41.90
N GLY A 118 2.68 -6.93 42.03
CA GLY A 118 1.22 -6.99 42.23
C GLY A 118 0.39 -7.04 40.94
N ASP A 119 1.02 -6.94 39.76
CA ASP A 119 0.33 -7.14 38.47
C ASP A 119 0.36 -8.62 38.06
N ALA A 120 -0.64 -9.36 38.54
CA ALA A 120 -0.75 -10.80 38.27
C ALA A 120 -1.01 -11.11 36.78
N GLU A 121 -1.70 -10.22 36.06
CA GLU A 121 -1.99 -10.41 34.64
C GLU A 121 -0.73 -10.26 33.79
N ALA A 122 0.04 -9.18 34.01
CA ALA A 122 1.31 -8.97 33.32
C ALA A 122 2.32 -10.09 33.65
N HIS A 123 2.37 -10.54 34.91
CA HIS A 123 3.21 -11.66 35.31
C HIS A 123 2.81 -12.95 34.59
N SER A 124 1.52 -13.28 34.53
CA SER A 124 1.02 -14.48 33.85
C SER A 124 1.32 -14.45 32.34
N LYS A 125 1.08 -13.31 31.69
CA LYS A 125 1.42 -13.12 30.25
C LYS A 125 2.91 -13.30 30.01
N THR A 126 3.76 -12.75 30.87
CA THR A 126 5.22 -12.86 30.77
C THR A 126 5.68 -14.32 30.85
N LEU A 127 5.15 -15.09 31.80
CA LEU A 127 5.45 -16.52 31.91
C LEU A 127 5.02 -17.30 30.66
N LYS A 128 3.87 -16.98 30.06
CA LYS A 128 3.42 -17.60 28.81
C LYS A 128 4.37 -17.32 27.64
N PHE A 129 4.90 -16.10 27.53
CA PHE A 129 5.89 -15.77 26.49
C PHE A 129 7.21 -16.50 26.67
N LEU A 130 7.68 -16.64 27.92
CA LEU A 130 8.88 -17.43 28.20
C LEU A 130 8.69 -18.90 27.83
N ALA A 131 7.55 -19.49 28.22
CA ALA A 131 7.21 -20.87 27.88
C ALA A 131 7.06 -21.08 26.36
N SER A 132 6.37 -20.19 25.65
CA SER A 132 6.20 -20.32 24.21
C SER A 132 7.54 -20.21 23.46
N GLY A 133 8.43 -19.31 23.88
CA GLY A 133 9.77 -19.19 23.31
C GLY A 133 10.61 -20.46 23.50
N GLN A 134 10.46 -21.16 24.63
CA GLN A 134 11.15 -22.43 24.87
C GLN A 134 10.58 -23.56 24.00
N ILE A 135 9.25 -23.68 23.92
CA ILE A 135 8.58 -24.67 23.06
C ILE A 135 9.01 -24.52 21.60
N MET A 136 9.05 -23.28 21.09
CA MET A 136 9.50 -23.00 19.72
C MET A 136 10.96 -23.44 19.49
N ARG A 137 11.85 -23.17 20.45
CA ARG A 137 13.26 -23.58 20.38
C ARG A 137 13.40 -25.10 20.36
N GLU A 138 12.69 -25.79 21.25
CA GLU A 138 12.71 -27.26 21.33
C GLU A 138 12.16 -27.91 20.06
N ALA A 139 11.05 -27.39 19.51
CA ALA A 139 10.49 -27.88 18.26
C ALA A 139 11.46 -27.66 17.08
N SER A 140 12.10 -26.49 17.01
CA SER A 140 13.10 -26.17 15.99
C SER A 140 14.31 -27.11 16.05
N LEU A 141 14.83 -27.39 17.25
CA LEU A 141 15.95 -28.34 17.44
C LEU A 141 15.57 -29.78 17.06
N LYS A 142 14.34 -30.21 17.38
CA LYS A 142 13.82 -31.53 16.96
C LYS A 142 13.68 -31.65 15.44
N LEU A 143 13.28 -30.57 14.77
CA LEU A 143 13.20 -30.55 13.31
C LEU A 143 14.59 -30.50 12.65
N ALA A 144 15.56 -29.80 13.24
CA ALA A 144 16.92 -29.72 12.72
C ALA A 144 17.61 -31.10 12.61
N SER A 145 17.23 -32.05 13.46
CA SER A 145 17.72 -33.45 13.36
C SER A 145 16.97 -34.31 12.34
N THR A 146 15.88 -33.81 11.78
CA THR A 146 15.11 -34.50 10.74
C THR A 146 15.68 -34.10 9.38
N MET A 147 16.55 -34.94 8.83
CA MET A 147 17.06 -34.76 7.46
C MET A 147 15.86 -34.71 6.49
N CYS A 148 15.80 -33.68 5.66
CA CYS A 148 14.83 -33.63 4.56
C CYS A 148 15.00 -34.91 3.72
N GLN A 149 13.96 -35.73 3.62
CA GLN A 149 14.01 -36.93 2.79
C GLN A 149 14.30 -36.50 1.33
N PRO A 150 15.16 -37.22 0.60
CA PRO A 150 15.35 -36.97 -0.83
C PRO A 150 13.99 -37.05 -1.53
N LEU A 151 13.68 -36.09 -2.40
CA LEU A 151 12.53 -36.21 -3.29
C LEU A 151 12.67 -37.51 -4.09
N GLU A 152 11.65 -38.37 -4.07
CA GLU A 152 11.62 -39.63 -4.82
C GLU A 152 11.85 -39.35 -6.32
N ASP A 153 12.77 -40.11 -6.93
CA ASP A 153 13.25 -39.98 -8.32
C ASP A 153 12.14 -40.03 -9.39
N THR A 154 10.91 -40.41 -9.01
CA THR A 154 9.76 -40.59 -9.91
C THR A 154 9.15 -39.31 -10.49
N LEU A 155 9.62 -38.11 -10.13
CA LEU A 155 9.11 -36.83 -10.66
C LEU A 155 10.04 -36.11 -11.66
N LEU A 156 11.23 -36.65 -11.95
CA LEU A 156 12.24 -35.99 -12.80
C LEU A 156 12.13 -36.43 -14.26
N GLN A 157 11.12 -35.93 -14.97
CA GLN A 157 11.04 -36.01 -16.43
C GLN A 157 11.82 -34.88 -17.13
N GLU A 158 12.41 -33.96 -16.36
CA GLU A 158 13.24 -32.83 -16.85
C GLU A 158 14.74 -33.07 -16.58
N GLU A 159 15.63 -32.52 -17.42
CA GLU A 159 17.08 -32.53 -17.17
C GLU A 159 17.42 -31.86 -15.83
N TYR A 160 18.28 -32.49 -15.03
CA TYR A 160 18.78 -31.95 -13.77
C TYR A 160 20.31 -32.11 -13.65
N TYR A 161 20.89 -31.47 -12.64
CA TYR A 161 22.27 -31.64 -12.24
C TYR A 161 22.32 -32.01 -10.76
N ARG A 162 22.93 -33.16 -10.45
CA ARG A 162 23.07 -33.67 -9.08
C ARG A 162 24.54 -33.85 -8.75
N VAL A 163 24.95 -33.38 -7.58
CA VAL A 163 26.29 -33.62 -7.03
C VAL A 163 26.26 -34.93 -6.26
N GLU A 164 27.10 -35.89 -6.63
CA GLU A 164 27.09 -37.24 -6.04
C GLU A 164 27.55 -37.26 -4.58
N SER A 165 28.45 -36.36 -4.17
CA SER A 165 29.00 -36.29 -2.82
C SER A 165 27.98 -35.84 -1.77
N THR A 166 27.16 -34.83 -2.10
CA THR A 166 26.21 -34.19 -1.16
C THR A 166 24.76 -34.53 -1.44
N GLY A 167 24.44 -35.05 -2.64
CA GLY A 167 23.08 -35.20 -3.13
C GLY A 167 22.39 -33.89 -3.53
N ALA A 168 23.09 -32.76 -3.49
CA ALA A 168 22.54 -31.47 -3.90
C ALA A 168 22.10 -31.52 -5.38
N THR A 169 20.88 -31.07 -5.66
CA THR A 169 20.26 -31.20 -6.99
C THR A 169 19.69 -29.86 -7.47
N VAL A 170 20.02 -29.48 -8.71
CA VAL A 170 19.47 -28.31 -9.41
C VAL A 170 18.71 -28.77 -10.64
N THR A 171 17.47 -28.30 -10.76
CA THR A 171 16.59 -28.56 -11.92
C THR A 171 16.65 -27.39 -12.90
N MET A 172 16.09 -27.58 -14.09
CA MET A 172 15.92 -26.52 -15.08
C MET A 172 15.19 -25.28 -14.55
N ASN A 173 14.26 -25.44 -13.60
CA ASN A 173 13.51 -24.34 -13.01
C ASN A 173 14.31 -23.63 -11.91
N SER A 174 15.02 -24.37 -11.06
CA SER A 174 15.81 -23.78 -9.97
C SER A 174 17.13 -23.19 -10.45
N SER A 175 17.68 -23.64 -11.59
CA SER A 175 18.94 -23.13 -12.15
C SER A 175 18.92 -21.63 -12.40
N VAL A 176 17.78 -21.10 -12.87
CA VAL A 176 17.61 -19.65 -13.09
C VAL A 176 17.77 -18.91 -11.77
N GLN A 177 17.08 -19.33 -10.72
CA GLN A 177 17.16 -18.68 -9.41
C GLN A 177 18.57 -18.75 -8.82
N LEU A 178 19.24 -19.90 -8.96
CA LEU A 178 20.59 -20.08 -8.47
C LEU A 178 21.60 -19.15 -9.16
N ILE A 179 21.50 -18.93 -10.47
CA ILE A 179 22.35 -17.97 -11.19
C ILE A 179 22.12 -16.54 -10.71
N TYR A 180 20.87 -16.13 -10.50
CA TYR A 180 20.58 -14.80 -9.93
C TYR A 180 21.11 -14.67 -8.51
N PHE A 181 20.99 -15.73 -7.70
CA PHE A 181 21.53 -15.77 -6.34
C PHE A 181 23.05 -15.66 -6.35
N PHE A 182 23.74 -16.41 -7.20
CA PHE A 182 25.19 -16.31 -7.39
C PHE A 182 25.62 -14.90 -7.80
N CYS A 183 24.96 -14.29 -8.79
CA CYS A 183 25.28 -12.92 -9.20
C CYS A 183 25.08 -11.92 -8.05
N SER A 184 24.02 -12.06 -7.24
CA SER A 184 23.76 -11.17 -6.09
C SER A 184 24.84 -11.21 -5.01
N LYS A 185 25.64 -12.27 -5.02
CA LYS A 185 26.72 -12.55 -4.07
C LYS A 185 28.07 -12.03 -4.56
N LEU A 186 28.21 -11.68 -5.84
CA LEU A 186 29.42 -11.05 -6.36
C LEU A 186 29.61 -9.63 -5.79
N PRO A 187 30.86 -9.09 -5.76
CA PRO A 187 31.13 -7.74 -5.30
C PRO A 187 30.25 -6.70 -6.02
N SER A 188 29.53 -5.89 -5.26
CA SER A 188 28.68 -4.81 -5.76
C SER A 188 29.03 -3.49 -5.10
N ASP A 189 28.97 -2.39 -5.83
CA ASP A 189 29.13 -1.04 -5.29
C ASP A 189 27.90 -0.16 -5.62
N GLU A 190 27.97 1.13 -5.31
CA GLU A 190 26.88 2.09 -5.57
C GLU A 190 26.57 2.25 -7.08
N TYR A 191 27.55 1.99 -7.96
CA TYR A 191 27.46 2.20 -9.41
C TYR A 191 27.27 0.90 -10.20
N PHE A 192 27.57 -0.27 -9.60
CA PHE A 192 27.57 -1.56 -10.26
C PHE A 192 26.84 -2.62 -9.42
N LYS A 193 25.71 -3.10 -9.95
CA LYS A 193 24.98 -4.25 -9.41
C LYS A 193 25.15 -5.47 -10.32
N PRO A 194 25.81 -6.54 -9.85
CA PRO A 194 26.06 -7.73 -10.64
C PRO A 194 24.76 -8.46 -10.98
N LEU A 195 24.42 -8.52 -12.26
CA LEU A 195 23.22 -9.20 -12.77
C LEU A 195 23.56 -9.99 -14.05
N PRO A 196 22.93 -11.16 -14.28
CA PRO A 196 23.11 -11.93 -15.50
C PRO A 196 22.40 -11.26 -16.69
N ARG A 197 23.04 -11.26 -17.87
CA ARG A 197 22.47 -10.74 -19.12
C ARG A 197 22.27 -11.86 -20.13
N PHE A 198 21.06 -11.97 -20.69
CA PHE A 198 20.72 -13.00 -21.68
C PHE A 198 20.58 -12.38 -23.07
N ILE A 199 21.22 -12.98 -24.07
CA ILE A 199 20.99 -12.72 -25.49
C ILE A 199 20.35 -13.96 -26.08
N ILE A 200 19.16 -13.83 -26.67
CA ILE A 200 18.41 -14.93 -27.27
C ILE A 200 18.29 -14.65 -28.76
N ASP A 201 18.88 -15.51 -29.57
CA ASP A 201 18.69 -15.52 -31.02
C ASP A 201 17.58 -16.52 -31.36
N LYS A 202 16.42 -16.01 -31.78
CA LYS A 202 15.26 -16.83 -32.11
C LYS A 202 15.41 -17.56 -33.45
N GLU A 203 16.22 -17.03 -34.36
CA GLU A 203 16.42 -17.60 -35.70
C GLU A 203 17.40 -18.76 -35.63
N LEU A 204 18.50 -18.57 -34.90
CA LEU A 204 19.50 -19.61 -34.67
C LEU A 204 19.13 -20.56 -33.52
N ARG A 205 18.04 -20.28 -32.79
CA ARG A 205 17.60 -21.02 -31.59
C ARG A 205 18.72 -21.15 -30.55
N THR A 206 19.46 -20.07 -30.34
CA THR A 206 20.59 -20.03 -29.40
C THR A 206 20.34 -19.02 -28.28
N CYS A 207 20.89 -19.31 -27.11
CA CYS A 207 20.90 -18.39 -25.98
C CYS A 207 22.31 -18.30 -25.40
N THR A 208 22.79 -17.07 -25.26
CA THR A 208 24.03 -16.75 -24.57
C THR A 208 23.73 -16.02 -23.28
N LEU A 209 24.18 -16.60 -22.16
CA LEU A 209 24.19 -15.99 -20.84
C LEU A 209 25.56 -15.32 -20.62
N TYR A 210 25.56 -14.02 -20.38
CA TYR A 210 26.71 -13.28 -19.90
C TYR A 210 26.59 -13.06 -18.38
N LEU A 211 27.60 -13.51 -17.65
CA LEU A 211 27.76 -13.24 -16.23
C LEU A 211 28.60 -11.97 -16.02
N PRO A 212 28.49 -11.31 -14.85
CA PRO A 212 29.29 -10.13 -14.52
C PRO A 212 30.80 -10.40 -14.63
N ASN A 213 31.61 -9.37 -14.89
CA ASN A 213 33.07 -9.52 -15.00
C ASN A 213 33.75 -10.08 -13.74
N SER A 214 33.09 -9.96 -12.58
CA SER A 214 33.54 -10.52 -11.30
C SER A 214 33.32 -12.03 -11.18
N SER A 215 32.59 -12.64 -12.12
CA SER A 215 32.37 -14.09 -12.19
C SER A 215 33.55 -14.77 -12.91
N PRO A 216 33.99 -15.96 -12.46
CA PRO A 216 35.06 -16.70 -13.12
C PRO A 216 34.62 -17.25 -14.49
N VAL A 217 33.32 -17.51 -14.67
CA VAL A 217 32.71 -17.85 -15.96
C VAL A 217 32.08 -16.58 -16.54
N GLN A 218 32.43 -16.19 -17.77
CA GLN A 218 31.94 -14.93 -18.38
C GLN A 218 30.76 -15.12 -19.33
N ALA A 219 30.80 -16.14 -20.19
CA ALA A 219 29.76 -16.37 -21.18
C ALA A 219 29.49 -17.87 -21.35
N VAL A 220 28.22 -18.25 -21.33
CA VAL A 220 27.74 -19.62 -21.50
C VAL A 220 26.73 -19.66 -22.63
N ASN A 221 26.90 -20.58 -23.58
CA ASN A 221 26.06 -20.69 -24.77
C ASN A 221 25.32 -22.04 -24.79
N THR A 222 24.04 -22.04 -25.16
CA THR A 222 23.26 -23.25 -25.43
C THR A 222 22.34 -23.09 -26.63
N GLU A 223 22.03 -24.20 -27.28
CA GLU A 223 21.06 -24.31 -28.37
C GLU A 223 19.88 -25.18 -27.91
N GLY A 224 18.66 -24.92 -28.38
CA GLY A 224 17.50 -25.69 -27.94
C GLY A 224 16.15 -25.05 -28.26
N GLU A 225 15.09 -25.58 -27.64
CA GLU A 225 13.73 -25.05 -27.82
C GLU A 225 13.58 -23.65 -27.19
N VAL A 226 12.96 -22.71 -27.92
CA VAL A 226 12.85 -21.30 -27.50
C VAL A 226 12.21 -21.11 -26.12
N SER A 227 11.28 -21.99 -25.73
CA SER A 227 10.62 -21.99 -24.43
C SER A 227 11.53 -22.39 -23.26
N ALA A 228 12.53 -23.25 -23.53
CA ALA A 228 13.44 -23.84 -22.54
C ALA A 228 14.86 -23.25 -22.59
N LEU A 229 15.22 -22.50 -23.63
CA LEU A 229 16.56 -21.94 -23.87
C LEU A 229 17.16 -21.22 -22.66
N LYS A 230 16.37 -20.38 -21.98
CA LYS A 230 16.83 -19.63 -20.80
C LYS A 230 17.14 -20.56 -19.61
N LYS A 231 16.37 -21.62 -19.43
CA LYS A 231 16.56 -22.58 -18.35
C LYS A 231 17.77 -23.49 -18.66
N ALA A 232 17.92 -23.87 -19.92
CA ALA A 232 19.02 -24.71 -20.41
C ALA A 232 20.38 -24.01 -20.24
N VAL A 233 20.48 -22.74 -20.65
CA VAL A 233 21.72 -21.96 -20.49
C VAL A 233 22.08 -21.76 -19.02
N CYS A 234 21.09 -21.55 -18.14
CA CYS A 234 21.32 -21.44 -16.70
C CYS A 234 21.77 -22.76 -16.08
N LEU A 235 21.19 -23.91 -16.46
CA LEU A 235 21.60 -25.21 -15.94
C LEU A 235 23.03 -25.53 -16.35
N LYS A 236 23.39 -25.25 -17.62
CA LYS A 236 24.77 -25.38 -18.10
C LYS A 236 25.72 -24.47 -17.33
N ALA A 237 25.32 -23.22 -17.07
CA ALA A 237 26.14 -22.29 -16.28
C ALA A 237 26.34 -22.75 -14.84
N CYS A 238 25.32 -23.35 -14.18
CA CYS A 238 25.49 -23.94 -12.85
C CYS A 238 26.52 -25.08 -12.85
N ARG A 239 26.53 -25.92 -13.89
CA ARG A 239 27.53 -26.99 -14.05
C ARG A 239 28.95 -26.43 -14.22
N GLU A 240 29.11 -25.41 -15.05
CA GLU A 240 30.41 -24.77 -15.29
C GLU A 240 30.91 -24.02 -14.04
N LEU A 241 30.03 -23.31 -13.32
CA LEU A 241 30.40 -22.62 -12.08
C LEU A 241 30.81 -23.61 -10.97
N HIS A 242 30.14 -24.76 -10.86
CA HIS A 242 30.56 -25.82 -9.94
C HIS A 242 31.89 -26.45 -10.36
N ALA A 243 32.10 -26.72 -11.66
CA ALA A 243 33.36 -27.27 -12.16
C ALA A 243 34.57 -26.36 -11.93
N VAL A 244 34.36 -25.03 -11.89
CA VAL A 244 35.39 -24.02 -11.61
C VAL A 244 35.55 -23.77 -10.10
N GLY A 245 34.76 -24.42 -9.25
CA GLY A 245 34.79 -24.23 -7.79
C GLY A 245 34.19 -22.91 -7.32
N ALA A 246 33.42 -22.22 -8.19
CA ALA A 246 32.68 -21.02 -7.80
C ALA A 246 31.40 -21.35 -7.01
N LEU A 247 30.85 -22.54 -7.23
CA LEU A 247 29.84 -23.18 -6.39
C LEU A 247 30.51 -24.34 -5.64
N THR A 248 30.16 -24.50 -4.37
CA THR A 248 30.52 -25.64 -3.52
C THR A 248 29.78 -26.92 -3.93
N ASP A 249 30.18 -28.06 -3.38
CA ASP A 249 29.47 -29.34 -3.55
C ASP A 249 27.98 -29.29 -3.10
N TYR A 250 27.59 -28.31 -2.27
CA TYR A 250 26.20 -28.06 -1.90
C TYR A 250 25.45 -27.15 -2.90
N LEU A 251 26.07 -26.82 -4.03
CA LEU A 251 25.60 -25.89 -5.05
C LEU A 251 25.35 -24.46 -4.52
N LEU A 252 26.17 -24.03 -3.56
CA LEU A 252 26.13 -22.68 -2.98
C LEU A 252 27.40 -21.88 -3.34
N PRO A 253 27.32 -20.55 -3.56
CA PRO A 253 28.50 -19.73 -3.88
C PRO A 253 29.57 -19.77 -2.78
N GLU A 254 30.84 -20.01 -3.14
CA GLU A 254 31.96 -20.05 -2.20
C GLU A 254 32.62 -18.66 -2.06
N PHE A 255 32.93 -18.25 -0.82
CA PHE A 255 33.61 -16.98 -0.53
C PHE A 255 34.88 -17.18 0.30
N GLY A 256 36.00 -16.65 -0.18
CA GLY A 256 37.29 -16.59 0.52
C GLY A 256 37.45 -15.40 1.47
N PHE A 257 36.47 -15.13 2.33
CA PHE A 257 36.63 -14.19 3.45
C PHE A 257 35.98 -14.78 4.71
N PRO A 258 36.61 -14.65 5.90
CA PRO A 258 36.02 -15.15 7.14
C PRO A 258 34.64 -14.53 7.35
N CYS A 259 33.68 -15.42 7.55
CA CYS A 259 32.30 -15.13 7.86
C CYS A 259 32.23 -14.21 9.09
N GLU A 260 31.84 -12.94 8.92
CA GLU A 260 30.94 -12.35 9.91
C GLU A 260 29.58 -13.00 9.65
N GLU A 261 29.15 -13.86 10.57
CA GLU A 261 27.89 -14.58 10.49
C GLU A 261 26.69 -13.61 10.49
N GLU A 262 26.14 -13.33 9.30
CA GLU A 262 24.75 -12.93 9.12
C GLU A 262 23.94 -14.12 8.59
N PRO A 263 22.86 -14.56 9.27
CA PRO A 263 21.97 -15.57 8.71
C PRO A 263 20.84 -14.95 7.86
N ASP A 264 20.58 -15.67 6.77
CA ASP A 264 19.33 -15.90 6.06
C ASP A 264 18.49 -14.71 5.57
N ILE A 265 18.80 -14.29 4.34
CA ILE A 265 17.80 -13.68 3.45
C ILE A 265 17.28 -14.79 2.54
N VAL A 266 16.15 -15.38 2.95
CA VAL A 266 15.20 -15.98 2.02
C VAL A 266 14.66 -14.81 1.19
N VAL A 267 15.05 -14.74 -0.08
CA VAL A 267 14.39 -13.85 -1.05
C VAL A 267 13.06 -14.53 -1.43
N GLU A 268 12.08 -14.43 -0.54
CA GLU A 268 10.71 -14.35 -1.01
C GLU A 268 10.58 -12.99 -1.72
N LYS A 269 9.96 -13.01 -2.90
CA LYS A 269 9.54 -11.78 -3.58
C LYS A 269 8.54 -11.06 -2.68
N TYR A 270 9.04 -10.21 -1.81
CA TYR A 270 8.25 -9.30 -1.00
C TYR A 270 7.59 -8.29 -1.95
N GLN A 271 6.30 -8.49 -2.22
CA GLN A 271 5.44 -7.40 -2.62
C GLN A 271 5.38 -6.42 -1.44
N HIS A 272 5.79 -5.17 -1.65
CA HIS A 272 5.60 -4.10 -0.68
C HIS A 272 4.10 -3.81 -0.54
N GLU A 273 3.41 -4.51 0.36
CA GLU A 273 2.31 -3.90 1.10
C GLU A 273 2.89 -3.52 2.47
N GLN A 274 3.27 -2.25 2.60
CA GLN A 274 3.51 -1.67 3.93
C GLN A 274 2.23 -1.84 4.75
N PRO A 275 2.28 -2.13 6.06
CA PRO A 275 1.08 -2.02 6.89
C PRO A 275 0.57 -0.58 6.79
N GLU A 276 -0.60 -0.40 6.18
CA GLU A 276 -1.27 0.89 6.12
C GLU A 276 -1.65 1.30 7.54
N TYR A 277 -0.92 2.27 8.10
CA TYR A 277 -1.26 2.83 9.41
C TYR A 277 -2.53 3.66 9.28
N PHE A 278 -3.58 3.26 9.98
CA PHE A 278 -4.81 4.03 10.11
C PHE A 278 -4.91 4.62 11.52
N PRO A 279 -5.16 5.92 11.67
CA PRO A 279 -5.39 6.52 12.98
C PRO A 279 -6.60 5.86 13.67
N GLU A 280 -6.48 5.58 14.97
CA GLU A 280 -7.49 4.87 15.75
C GLU A 280 -8.85 5.60 15.78
N GLU A 281 -8.83 6.91 15.55
CA GLU A 281 -9.99 7.80 15.41
C GLU A 281 -10.85 7.42 14.19
N PHE A 282 -10.25 6.78 13.18
CA PHE A 282 -10.96 6.26 12.01
C PHE A 282 -11.20 4.75 12.08
N VAL A 283 -10.60 4.02 13.01
CA VAL A 283 -10.79 2.56 13.11
C VAL A 283 -12.02 2.25 13.96
N TYR A 284 -13.04 1.62 13.37
CA TYR A 284 -14.25 1.20 14.08
C TYR A 284 -15.06 0.15 13.30
N ASN A 285 -16.17 -0.31 13.89
CA ASN A 285 -17.16 -1.15 13.24
C ASN A 285 -18.27 -0.29 12.62
N TRP A 286 -18.62 -0.50 11.34
CA TRP A 286 -19.68 0.23 10.63
C TRP A 286 -21.07 0.09 11.25
N LEU A 287 -21.41 -1.08 11.81
CA LEU A 287 -22.67 -1.31 12.52
C LEU A 287 -22.76 -0.41 13.75
N SER A 288 -21.71 -0.39 14.57
CA SER A 288 -21.64 0.47 15.75
C SER A 288 -21.59 1.95 15.35
N PHE A 289 -20.82 2.29 14.32
CA PHE A 289 -20.74 3.64 13.77
C PHE A 289 -22.13 4.16 13.40
N SER A 290 -22.91 3.39 12.65
CA SER A 290 -24.26 3.77 12.21
C SER A 290 -25.27 4.01 13.34
N ARG A 291 -24.98 3.49 14.55
CA ARG A 291 -25.83 3.59 15.74
C ARG A 291 -25.37 4.68 16.72
N LEU A 292 -24.27 5.39 16.44
CA LEU A 292 -23.75 6.44 17.33
C LEU A 292 -24.74 7.59 17.53
N GLY A 293 -25.53 7.91 16.50
CA GLY A 293 -26.45 9.04 16.49
C GLY A 293 -25.76 10.40 16.38
N ILE A 294 -24.58 10.57 16.99
CA ILE A 294 -23.86 11.83 17.12
C ILE A 294 -22.49 11.73 16.41
N TYR A 295 -22.16 12.73 15.58
CA TYR A 295 -20.92 12.77 14.81
C TYR A 295 -20.25 14.14 14.88
N TYR A 296 -18.92 14.14 14.98
CA TYR A 296 -18.08 15.34 14.99
C TYR A 296 -17.74 15.73 13.56
N CYS A 297 -17.90 17.02 13.24
CA CYS A 297 -17.85 17.49 11.87
C CYS A 297 -16.75 18.52 11.61
N TYR A 298 -15.98 18.27 10.56
CA TYR A 298 -14.92 19.13 10.05
C TYR A 298 -15.25 19.53 8.62
N LYS A 299 -15.30 20.82 8.35
CA LYS A 299 -15.47 21.37 7.01
C LYS A 299 -14.13 21.39 6.30
N ILE A 300 -14.09 20.79 5.13
CA ILE A 300 -12.97 20.81 4.19
C ILE A 300 -13.35 21.83 3.12
N SER A 301 -12.65 22.96 3.09
CA SER A 301 -12.80 24.01 2.08
C SER A 301 -11.55 24.09 1.21
N VAL A 302 -11.74 24.33 -0.09
CA VAL A 302 -10.64 24.50 -1.05
C VAL A 302 -10.56 25.97 -1.44
N GLU A 303 -9.46 26.62 -1.08
CA GLU A 303 -9.17 28.02 -1.31
C GLU A 303 -8.11 28.17 -2.42
N GLY A 304 -8.16 29.25 -3.22
CA GLY A 304 -7.08 29.59 -4.17
C GLY A 304 -7.23 29.10 -5.61
N CYS A 305 -8.35 28.48 -6.01
CA CYS A 305 -8.64 28.19 -7.43
C CYS A 305 -9.13 29.46 -8.15
N LEU A 306 -8.22 30.23 -8.75
CA LEU A 306 -8.52 31.53 -9.34
C LEU A 306 -9.03 31.48 -10.80
N LYS A 307 -9.10 30.31 -11.44
CA LYS A 307 -9.43 30.20 -12.88
C LYS A 307 -10.56 29.23 -13.26
N THR A 308 -11.26 28.62 -12.30
CA THR A 308 -12.44 27.79 -12.62
C THR A 308 -13.72 28.62 -12.52
N THR A 309 -14.64 28.46 -13.48
CA THR A 309 -15.94 29.15 -13.54
C THR A 309 -16.87 28.84 -12.34
N TYR A 310 -16.47 27.89 -11.49
CA TYR A 310 -17.19 27.43 -10.32
C TYR A 310 -16.23 27.30 -9.14
N CYS A 311 -16.60 27.88 -8.00
CA CYS A 311 -15.97 27.57 -6.72
C CYS A 311 -16.40 26.17 -6.29
N PRO A 312 -15.48 25.29 -5.85
CA PRO A 312 -15.85 23.98 -5.35
C PRO A 312 -16.72 24.13 -4.09
N ASN A 313 -17.75 23.29 -3.99
CA ASN A 313 -18.55 23.18 -2.78
C ASN A 313 -17.71 22.60 -1.64
N ASP A 314 -17.94 23.10 -0.43
CA ASP A 314 -17.31 22.56 0.77
C ASP A 314 -17.74 21.10 1.02
N ILE A 315 -16.85 20.30 1.61
CA ILE A 315 -17.13 18.92 2.01
C ILE A 315 -17.13 18.86 3.53
N LEU A 316 -18.11 18.17 4.11
CA LEU A 316 -18.18 17.91 5.55
C LEU A 316 -17.64 16.49 5.82
N LEU A 317 -16.58 16.42 6.60
CA LEU A 317 -16.05 15.18 7.16
C LEU A 317 -16.73 14.92 8.51
N ALA A 318 -17.51 13.84 8.61
CA ALA A 318 -18.14 13.40 9.86
C ALA A 318 -17.46 12.14 10.40
N VAL A 319 -17.06 12.19 11.68
CA VAL A 319 -16.27 11.17 12.38
C VAL A 319 -16.83 10.85 13.77
N LYS A 320 -16.41 9.73 14.36
CA LYS A 320 -16.96 9.21 15.64
C LYS A 320 -16.55 10.04 16.87
N CYS A 321 -15.43 10.74 16.80
CA CYS A 321 -14.85 11.47 17.93
C CYS A 321 -14.16 12.75 17.43
N ASP A 322 -13.88 13.66 18.37
CA ASP A 322 -13.08 14.85 18.09
C ASP A 322 -11.64 14.45 17.74
N LEU A 323 -11.17 14.90 16.57
CA LEU A 323 -9.82 14.73 16.03
C LEU A 323 -8.80 15.69 16.67
N GLY A 324 -9.25 16.60 17.54
CA GLY A 324 -8.41 17.53 18.27
C GLY A 324 -8.03 18.80 17.49
N PRO A 325 -7.42 19.78 18.18
CA PRO A 325 -7.08 21.07 17.60
C PRO A 325 -5.96 21.00 16.54
N ASP A 326 -5.10 20.00 16.62
CA ASP A 326 -4.00 19.78 15.66
C ASP A 326 -4.53 19.52 14.25
N PHE A 327 -5.67 18.84 14.13
CA PHE A 327 -6.32 18.55 12.85
C PHE A 327 -6.87 19.82 12.15
N VAL A 328 -7.25 20.84 12.92
CA VAL A 328 -7.85 22.10 12.43
C VAL A 328 -6.79 23.11 11.96
N SER A 329 -5.56 23.03 12.47
CA SER A 329 -4.49 23.98 12.14
C SER A 329 -3.77 23.71 10.81
N THR A 330 -4.11 22.60 10.13
CA THR A 330 -3.36 22.12 8.97
C THR A 330 -3.98 22.66 7.67
N SER A 331 -3.43 23.74 7.12
CA SER A 331 -3.68 24.11 5.72
C SER A 331 -2.73 23.34 4.81
N LEU A 332 -3.28 22.53 3.91
CA LEU A 332 -2.51 21.69 3.01
C LEU A 332 -2.43 22.35 1.62
N LYS A 333 -1.22 22.67 1.16
CA LYS A 333 -1.00 23.20 -0.19
C LYS A 333 -0.95 22.05 -1.20
N LEU A 334 -1.88 22.06 -2.16
CA LEU A 334 -1.93 21.18 -3.30
C LEU A 334 -1.28 21.89 -4.51
N PHE A 335 -0.32 21.21 -5.15
CA PHE A 335 0.38 21.75 -6.32
C PHE A 335 -0.29 21.23 -7.60
N GLY A 336 -1.14 22.06 -8.21
CA GLY A 336 -1.76 21.77 -9.52
C GLY A 336 -0.85 22.11 -10.71
N GLU A 337 -1.27 21.78 -11.93
CA GLU A 337 -0.51 22.09 -13.16
C GLU A 337 -0.45 23.60 -13.49
N GLN A 338 -1.38 24.40 -12.95
CA GLN A 338 -1.49 25.83 -13.27
C GLN A 338 -1.76 26.76 -12.07
N ASP A 339 -2.42 26.27 -11.02
CA ASP A 339 -2.74 27.04 -9.80
C ASP A 339 -2.38 26.24 -8.53
N ASN A 340 -1.95 26.95 -7.48
CA ASN A 340 -1.75 26.39 -6.14
C ASN A 340 -3.06 26.50 -5.37
N ALA A 341 -3.70 25.38 -5.04
CA ALA A 341 -4.88 25.36 -4.19
C ALA A 341 -4.47 25.03 -2.75
N SER A 342 -5.10 25.65 -1.76
CA SER A 342 -4.94 25.30 -0.35
C SER A 342 -6.22 24.67 0.18
N VAL A 343 -6.10 23.50 0.79
CA VAL A 343 -7.20 22.86 1.51
C VAL A 343 -7.13 23.30 2.96
N ALA A 344 -8.21 23.89 3.46
CA ALA A 344 -8.36 24.27 4.86
C ALA A 344 -9.40 23.35 5.53
N MET A 345 -9.09 22.93 6.75
CA MET A 345 -10.00 22.12 7.58
C MET A 345 -10.44 22.95 8.78
N LYS A 346 -11.76 23.02 9.02
CA LYS A 346 -12.33 23.79 10.13
C LYS A 346 -13.36 22.97 10.89
N TYR A 347 -13.22 22.86 12.20
CA TYR A 347 -14.27 22.27 13.04
C TYR A 347 -15.56 23.09 12.95
N VAL A 348 -16.68 22.42 12.67
CA VAL A 348 -18.00 23.05 12.50
C VAL A 348 -18.89 22.80 13.71
N GLY A 349 -18.71 21.67 14.39
CA GLY A 349 -19.56 21.24 15.49
C GLY A 349 -19.99 19.79 15.31
N ILE A 350 -21.14 19.47 15.90
CA ILE A 350 -21.67 18.11 15.99
C ILE A 350 -22.97 18.04 15.18
N ILE A 351 -23.18 16.93 14.46
CA ILE A 351 -24.43 16.64 13.76
C ILE A 351 -25.05 15.35 14.30
N HIS A 352 -26.39 15.27 14.22
CA HIS A 352 -27.11 14.06 14.52
C HIS A 352 -27.53 13.36 13.21
N LEU A 353 -27.12 12.11 13.02
CA LEU A 353 -27.52 11.29 11.87
C LEU A 353 -28.18 10.00 12.35
N ASN A 354 -29.32 9.66 11.76
CA ASN A 354 -29.94 8.36 11.99
C ASN A 354 -29.24 7.26 11.16
N GLN A 355 -29.56 6.00 11.47
CA GLN A 355 -28.93 4.85 10.82
C GLN A 355 -29.15 4.85 9.29
N GLU A 356 -30.34 5.24 8.82
CA GLU A 356 -30.64 5.32 7.38
C GLU A 356 -29.78 6.35 6.66
N GLN A 357 -29.60 7.53 7.26
CA GLN A 357 -28.76 8.60 6.74
C GLN A 357 -27.30 8.16 6.63
N VAL A 358 -26.79 7.42 7.61
CA VAL A 358 -25.42 6.89 7.59
C VAL A 358 -25.25 5.85 6.48
N VAL A 359 -26.22 4.97 6.30
CA VAL A 359 -26.20 3.97 5.22
C VAL A 359 -26.25 4.64 3.85
N MET A 360 -27.13 5.63 3.66
CA MET A 360 -27.20 6.42 2.42
C MET A 360 -25.90 7.16 2.15
N ALA A 361 -25.33 7.84 3.16
CA ALA A 361 -24.07 8.56 3.02
C ALA A 361 -22.89 7.63 2.68
N ARG A 362 -22.82 6.47 3.33
CA ARG A 362 -21.78 5.46 3.05
C ARG A 362 -21.87 4.97 1.60
N ARG A 363 -23.08 4.63 1.13
CA ARG A 363 -23.29 4.20 -0.27
C ARG A 363 -22.86 5.27 -1.25
N PHE A 364 -23.29 6.51 -1.02
CA PHE A 364 -22.90 7.65 -1.84
C PHE A 364 -21.38 7.82 -1.93
N GLN A 365 -20.70 7.82 -0.78
CA GLN A 365 -19.24 7.93 -0.72
C GLN A 365 -18.55 6.79 -1.46
N THR A 366 -18.99 5.54 -1.25
CA THR A 366 -18.41 4.37 -1.94
C THR A 366 -18.59 4.49 -3.44
N THR A 367 -19.78 4.86 -3.92
CA THR A 367 -20.04 5.07 -5.36
C THR A 367 -19.11 6.13 -5.94
N ILE A 368 -18.99 7.30 -5.32
CA ILE A 368 -18.14 8.38 -5.84
C ILE A 368 -16.67 7.99 -5.84
N LEU A 369 -16.15 7.44 -4.74
CA LEU A 369 -14.74 7.06 -4.65
C LEU A 369 -14.41 5.94 -5.64
N SER A 370 -15.31 4.97 -5.81
CA SER A 370 -15.15 3.93 -6.83
C SER A 370 -15.17 4.51 -8.25
N LEU A 371 -16.03 5.48 -8.55
CA LEU A 371 -16.04 6.16 -9.86
C LEU A 371 -14.76 6.96 -10.14
N LEU A 372 -14.14 7.52 -9.09
CA LEU A 372 -12.90 8.29 -9.21
C LEU A 372 -11.66 7.39 -9.36
N ILE A 373 -11.64 6.25 -8.67
CA ILE A 373 -10.49 5.33 -8.65
C ILE A 373 -10.55 4.33 -9.81
N ASN A 374 -11.71 3.73 -10.07
CA ASN A 374 -11.88 2.66 -11.04
C ASN A 374 -12.43 3.18 -12.37
N LYS A 375 -11.92 2.64 -13.48
CA LYS A 375 -12.34 3.03 -14.83
C LYS A 375 -13.46 2.14 -15.40
N ASP A 376 -13.75 1.00 -14.74
CA ASP A 376 -14.73 0.01 -15.20
C ASP A 376 -16.04 0.09 -14.40
N HIS A 377 -17.16 0.15 -15.10
CA HIS A 377 -18.52 0.12 -14.54
C HIS A 377 -18.81 -1.13 -13.72
N SER A 378 -18.25 -2.30 -14.08
CA SER A 378 -18.46 -3.56 -13.36
C SER A 378 -17.83 -3.54 -11.96
N GLU A 379 -16.65 -2.94 -11.81
CA GLU A 379 -15.96 -2.76 -10.54
C GLU A 379 -16.71 -1.78 -9.62
N VAL A 380 -17.27 -0.71 -10.20
CA VAL A 380 -18.11 0.25 -9.46
C VAL A 380 -19.38 -0.44 -8.95
N ILE A 381 -20.06 -1.24 -9.79
CA ILE A 381 -21.24 -2.01 -9.35
C ILE A 381 -20.88 -2.98 -8.23
N ASN A 382 -19.76 -3.69 -8.36
CA ASN A 382 -19.33 -4.66 -7.35
C ASN A 382 -19.02 -3.96 -6.02
N ALA A 383 -18.31 -2.83 -6.02
CA ALA A 383 -18.06 -2.04 -4.82
C ALA A 383 -19.35 -1.56 -4.14
N VAL A 384 -20.35 -1.14 -4.93
CA VAL A 384 -21.66 -0.75 -4.42
C VAL A 384 -22.43 -1.96 -3.85
N LYS A 385 -22.35 -3.14 -4.48
CA LYS A 385 -22.92 -4.38 -3.94
C LYS A 385 -22.35 -4.75 -2.58
N TYR A 386 -21.03 -4.70 -2.41
CA TYR A 386 -20.38 -4.96 -1.13
C TYR A 386 -20.73 -3.91 -0.06
N SER A 387 -21.08 -2.68 -0.46
CA SER A 387 -21.54 -1.63 0.47
C SER A 387 -22.94 -1.87 1.04
N HIS A 388 -23.75 -2.74 0.43
CA HIS A 388 -25.05 -3.15 0.97
C HIS A 388 -24.90 -4.07 2.19
N GLU A 389 -23.79 -4.81 2.29
CA GLU A 389 -23.49 -5.65 3.44
C GLU A 389 -22.86 -4.79 4.55
N MET A 390 -23.58 -4.59 5.64
CA MET A 390 -23.05 -3.93 6.83
C MET A 390 -22.08 -4.88 7.52
N GLN A 391 -20.82 -4.81 7.09
CA GLN A 391 -19.73 -5.60 7.62
C GLN A 391 -19.61 -5.44 9.14
N VAL A 392 -19.52 -6.58 9.84
CA VAL A 392 -19.29 -6.66 11.29
C VAL A 392 -17.79 -6.48 11.62
N SER A 393 -16.91 -6.60 10.62
CA SER A 393 -15.47 -6.46 10.77
C SER A 393 -15.06 -5.01 11.08
N ILE A 394 -13.99 -4.88 11.86
CA ILE A 394 -13.33 -3.60 12.13
C ILE A 394 -12.73 -3.08 10.82
N GLY A 395 -12.97 -1.81 10.50
CA GLY A 395 -12.43 -1.14 9.33
C GLY A 395 -12.32 0.36 9.53
N ILE A 396 -12.04 1.08 8.44
CA ILE A 396 -11.95 2.54 8.45
C ILE A 396 -13.36 3.13 8.30
N VAL A 397 -13.77 3.98 9.23
CA VAL A 397 -15.08 4.63 9.28
C VAL A 397 -14.92 6.15 9.26
N TYR A 398 -15.56 6.78 8.29
CA TYR A 398 -15.80 8.21 8.20
C TYR A 398 -16.85 8.45 7.12
N LEU A 399 -17.49 9.62 7.17
CA LEU A 399 -18.42 10.05 6.12
C LEU A 399 -17.95 11.35 5.50
N LEU A 400 -17.90 11.40 4.17
CA LEU A 400 -17.72 12.60 3.38
C LEU A 400 -19.08 13.04 2.82
N LEU A 401 -19.57 14.18 3.28
CA LEU A 401 -20.90 14.70 2.93
C LEU A 401 -20.76 16.01 2.15
N PRO A 402 -21.36 16.14 0.96
CA PRO A 402 -21.33 17.38 0.19
C PRO A 402 -22.16 18.46 0.88
N LEU A 403 -21.63 19.69 0.95
CA LEU A 403 -22.36 20.85 1.46
C LEU A 403 -22.83 21.73 0.31
N VAL A 404 -24.12 22.07 0.31
CA VAL A 404 -24.71 23.08 -0.57
C VAL A 404 -25.30 24.17 0.32
N SER A 405 -24.82 25.41 0.15
CA SER A 405 -25.22 26.56 0.99
C SER A 405 -25.08 26.29 2.49
N GLY A 406 -24.04 25.56 2.90
CA GLY A 406 -23.74 25.25 4.30
C GLY A 406 -24.57 24.12 4.92
N LYS A 407 -25.44 23.43 4.16
CA LYS A 407 -26.21 22.27 4.61
C LYS A 407 -25.81 21.02 3.83
N VAL A 408 -25.93 19.86 4.46
CA VAL A 408 -25.69 18.57 3.80
C VAL A 408 -26.71 18.37 2.68
N ASP A 409 -26.23 18.09 1.48
CA ASP A 409 -27.07 17.85 0.30
C ASP A 409 -27.62 16.42 0.28
N TRP A 410 -28.65 16.19 1.11
CA TRP A 410 -29.34 14.91 1.16
C TRP A 410 -30.07 14.56 -0.13
N CYS A 411 -30.45 15.55 -0.95
CA CYS A 411 -31.14 15.30 -2.21
C CYS A 411 -30.21 14.58 -3.19
N SER A 412 -28.98 15.07 -3.35
CA SER A 412 -27.97 14.42 -4.20
C SER A 412 -27.55 13.04 -3.68
N ILE A 413 -27.41 12.90 -2.34
CA ILE A 413 -27.08 11.61 -1.70
C ILE A 413 -28.20 10.57 -1.91
N LYS A 414 -29.47 10.98 -1.79
CA LYS A 414 -30.61 10.07 -2.03
C LYS A 414 -30.72 9.67 -3.50
N PHE A 415 -30.55 10.63 -4.40
CA PHE A 415 -30.65 10.40 -5.84
C PHE A 415 -29.64 9.35 -6.32
N SER A 416 -28.39 9.48 -5.89
CA SER A 416 -27.27 8.59 -6.23
C SER A 416 -27.31 7.19 -5.60
N THR A 417 -28.17 6.99 -4.59
CA THR A 417 -28.30 5.71 -3.86
C THR A 417 -29.60 4.97 -4.14
N SER A 418 -30.51 5.56 -4.92
CA SER A 418 -31.69 4.87 -5.44
C SER A 418 -31.26 3.68 -6.31
N GLN A 419 -31.80 2.50 -6.02
CA GLN A 419 -31.49 1.29 -6.79
C GLN A 419 -31.93 1.49 -8.24
N VAL A 420 -31.03 1.18 -9.17
CA VAL A 420 -31.30 1.05 -10.62
C VAL A 420 -32.40 0.01 -10.92
N TYR A 421 -32.85 -0.77 -9.93
CA TYR A 421 -33.80 -1.88 -10.08
C TYR A 421 -35.25 -1.61 -9.67
N ASP A 422 -35.60 -0.45 -9.10
CA ASP A 422 -37.00 -0.12 -8.84
C ASP A 422 -37.51 0.95 -9.83
N ALA A 423 -37.40 0.63 -11.12
CA ALA A 423 -38.05 1.36 -12.21
C ALA A 423 -39.53 0.96 -12.35
N SER A 424 -40.21 0.69 -11.22
CA SER A 424 -41.65 0.41 -11.19
C SER A 424 -42.49 1.70 -11.08
N ASN A 425 -41.90 2.81 -10.60
CA ASN A 425 -42.53 4.12 -10.63
C ASN A 425 -41.91 5.01 -11.72
N LYS A 426 -42.71 5.36 -12.73
CA LYS A 426 -42.43 6.40 -13.72
C LYS A 426 -42.49 7.79 -13.07
N ASP A 427 -41.76 8.01 -11.99
CA ASP A 427 -41.66 9.34 -11.40
C ASP A 427 -40.73 10.18 -12.28
N ASN A 428 -41.30 11.21 -12.89
CA ASN A 428 -40.55 12.22 -13.64
C ASN A 428 -39.50 12.84 -12.71
N ARG A 429 -38.22 12.53 -12.93
CA ARG A 429 -37.12 13.03 -12.11
C ARG A 429 -36.80 14.48 -12.49
N HIS A 430 -37.35 15.41 -11.70
CA HIS A 430 -37.24 16.86 -11.88
C HIS A 430 -36.42 17.51 -10.76
N CYS A 431 -35.68 18.57 -11.09
CA CYS A 431 -35.00 19.39 -10.09
C CYS A 431 -36.02 20.31 -9.40
N HIS A 432 -36.07 20.29 -8.07
CA HIS A 432 -36.97 21.14 -7.26
C HIS A 432 -36.85 22.65 -7.55
N SER A 433 -35.77 23.08 -8.21
CA SER A 433 -35.46 24.50 -8.45
C SER A 433 -35.74 24.99 -9.87
N CYS A 434 -36.18 24.13 -10.80
CA CYS A 434 -36.32 24.50 -12.20
C CYS A 434 -37.77 24.87 -12.57
N LYS A 435 -37.97 26.08 -13.10
CA LYS A 435 -39.30 26.66 -13.42
C LYS A 435 -39.90 26.14 -14.74
N GLN A 436 -39.10 25.55 -15.62
CA GLN A 436 -39.54 24.97 -16.89
C GLN A 436 -39.04 23.52 -16.99
N VAL A 437 -39.96 22.60 -17.25
CA VAL A 437 -39.68 21.17 -17.31
C VAL A 437 -39.19 20.82 -18.72
N ASP A 438 -37.88 20.82 -18.93
CA ASP A 438 -37.24 20.27 -20.14
C ASP A 438 -36.68 18.88 -19.83
N LEU A 439 -37.38 17.83 -20.25
CA LEU A 439 -37.08 16.42 -19.95
C LEU A 439 -36.41 15.72 -21.13
N LEU A 440 -35.24 15.14 -20.86
CA LEU A 440 -34.52 14.27 -21.78
C LEU A 440 -34.69 12.81 -21.38
N GLN A 441 -34.73 11.91 -22.36
CA GLN A 441 -34.95 10.49 -22.16
C GLN A 441 -33.60 9.80 -22.05
N THR A 442 -33.37 9.17 -20.90
CA THR A 442 -32.20 8.30 -20.68
C THR A 442 -32.65 6.86 -20.59
N LYS A 443 -31.69 5.91 -20.64
CA LYS A 443 -32.00 4.48 -20.44
C LYS A 443 -32.75 4.22 -19.13
N ASP A 444 -32.42 4.98 -18.08
CA ASP A 444 -32.99 4.83 -16.75
C ASP A 444 -34.30 5.62 -16.58
N GLY A 445 -34.78 6.31 -17.62
CA GLY A 445 -36.02 7.11 -17.60
C GLY A 445 -35.82 8.62 -17.90
N PRO A 446 -36.89 9.42 -17.86
CA PRO A 446 -36.83 10.85 -18.12
C PRO A 446 -36.07 11.59 -17.01
N LEU A 447 -35.20 12.52 -17.40
CA LEU A 447 -34.40 13.37 -16.50
C LEU A 447 -34.42 14.82 -16.99
N CYS A 448 -34.54 15.76 -16.06
CA CYS A 448 -34.49 17.17 -16.41
C CYS A 448 -33.10 17.58 -16.92
N ARG A 449 -33.08 18.43 -17.95
CA ARG A 449 -31.85 18.96 -18.56
C ARG A 449 -30.87 19.57 -17.54
N CYS A 450 -31.38 20.26 -16.52
CA CYS A 450 -30.54 20.84 -15.47
C CYS A 450 -29.87 19.80 -14.55
N MET A 451 -30.45 18.60 -14.42
CA MET A 451 -29.85 17.50 -13.65
C MET A 451 -28.78 16.77 -14.44
N LEU A 452 -28.87 16.79 -15.77
CA LEU A 452 -27.89 16.17 -16.67
C LEU A 452 -26.63 17.04 -16.82
N GLN A 453 -26.76 18.37 -16.71
CA GLN A 453 -25.61 19.25 -16.74
C GLN A 453 -24.74 19.05 -15.48
N ASN A 454 -23.42 18.91 -15.67
CA ASN A 454 -22.44 18.57 -14.63
C ASN A 454 -22.68 17.21 -13.95
N SER A 455 -23.39 16.30 -14.61
CA SER A 455 -23.58 14.92 -14.16
C SER A 455 -22.55 13.97 -14.76
N ILE A 456 -22.40 12.79 -14.14
CA ILE A 456 -21.63 11.67 -14.70
C ILE A 456 -22.62 10.69 -15.32
N VAL A 457 -22.40 10.34 -16.59
CA VAL A 457 -23.23 9.39 -17.33
C VAL A 457 -22.40 8.19 -17.79
N CYS A 458 -23.01 7.00 -17.79
CA CYS A 458 -22.40 5.79 -18.32
C CYS A 458 -23.00 5.47 -19.69
N THR A 459 -22.16 5.16 -20.68
CA THR A 459 -22.65 4.74 -21.99
C THR A 459 -22.73 3.21 -22.09
N PRO A 460 -23.91 2.64 -22.42
CA PRO A 460 -24.14 1.19 -22.35
C PRO A 460 -23.35 0.39 -23.39
N HIS A 461 -22.92 0.98 -24.51
CA HIS A 461 -22.21 0.27 -25.58
C HIS A 461 -20.75 -0.05 -25.26
N ASN A 462 -20.14 0.65 -24.30
CA ASN A 462 -18.73 0.48 -23.96
C ASN A 462 -18.47 0.49 -22.44
N SER A 463 -19.52 0.66 -21.63
CA SER A 463 -19.46 0.71 -20.17
C SER A 463 -18.51 1.77 -19.60
N LYS A 464 -18.30 2.87 -20.32
CA LYS A 464 -17.44 4.00 -19.89
C LYS A 464 -18.25 5.15 -19.32
N PHE A 465 -17.64 5.83 -18.35
CA PHE A 465 -18.19 7.04 -17.74
C PHE A 465 -17.71 8.31 -18.44
N TYR A 466 -18.59 9.30 -18.51
CA TYR A 466 -18.33 10.62 -19.07
C TYR A 466 -18.95 11.70 -18.19
N ALA A 467 -18.24 12.81 -18.00
CA ALA A 467 -18.75 14.00 -17.33
C ALA A 467 -19.42 14.93 -18.36
N VAL A 468 -20.69 15.24 -18.15
CA VAL A 468 -21.49 16.09 -19.04
C VAL A 468 -21.25 17.55 -18.71
N ASN A 469 -20.68 18.30 -19.66
CA ASN A 469 -20.44 19.74 -19.49
C ASN A 469 -21.60 20.58 -20.05
N GLY A 470 -22.44 20.01 -20.91
CA GLY A 470 -23.55 20.70 -21.54
C GLY A 470 -24.16 19.91 -22.69
N PHE A 471 -24.77 20.63 -23.62
CA PHE A 471 -25.53 20.06 -24.73
C PHE A 471 -25.03 20.67 -26.03
N LEU A 472 -24.98 19.86 -27.08
CA LEU A 472 -24.61 20.28 -28.42
C LEU A 472 -25.89 20.56 -29.21
N ASP A 473 -25.82 21.51 -30.14
CA ASP A 473 -26.86 21.76 -31.15
C ASP A 473 -26.79 20.73 -32.29
N LEU A 474 -26.64 19.46 -31.92
CA LEU A 474 -26.58 18.29 -32.80
C LEU A 474 -27.56 17.25 -32.29
N ASN A 475 -28.10 16.43 -33.18
CA ASN A 475 -28.99 15.33 -32.82
C ASN A 475 -28.52 14.02 -33.48
N SER A 476 -29.28 12.94 -33.31
CA SER A 476 -28.87 11.62 -33.85
C SER A 476 -28.79 11.57 -35.39
N LYS A 477 -29.47 12.49 -36.10
CA LYS A 477 -29.48 12.60 -37.56
C LYS A 477 -28.34 13.48 -38.09
N SER A 478 -27.63 14.19 -37.22
CA SER A 478 -26.46 14.97 -37.60
C SER A 478 -25.33 14.07 -38.12
N LEU A 479 -24.49 14.62 -39.00
CA LEU A 479 -23.35 13.92 -39.60
C LEU A 479 -22.18 13.80 -38.60
N LEU A 480 -21.60 12.60 -38.53
CA LEU A 480 -20.36 12.27 -37.85
C LEU A 480 -19.28 12.01 -38.90
N HIS A 481 -18.19 12.79 -38.83
CA HIS A 481 -17.02 12.60 -39.67
C HIS A 481 -16.07 11.59 -39.03
N LEU A 482 -15.78 10.51 -39.76
CA LEU A 482 -14.88 9.44 -39.33
C LEU A 482 -13.44 9.74 -39.75
N ARG A 483 -12.47 9.09 -39.08
CA ARG A 483 -11.02 9.31 -39.32
C ARG A 483 -10.57 8.86 -40.71
N ASP A 484 -11.35 8.02 -41.38
CA ASP A 484 -11.13 7.54 -42.74
C ASP A 484 -11.64 8.52 -43.81
N GLY A 485 -12.20 9.67 -43.40
CA GLY A 485 -12.75 10.69 -44.29
C GLY A 485 -14.20 10.46 -44.71
N SER A 486 -14.82 9.35 -44.31
CA SER A 486 -16.23 9.08 -44.57
C SER A 486 -17.13 9.85 -43.58
N ALA A 487 -18.36 10.18 -44.01
CA ALA A 487 -19.36 10.84 -43.18
C ALA A 487 -20.61 9.96 -43.09
N LEU A 488 -21.06 9.71 -41.87
CA LEU A 488 -22.23 8.89 -41.58
C LEU A 488 -23.03 9.55 -40.45
N THR A 489 -24.34 9.37 -40.39
CA THR A 489 -25.13 9.92 -39.26
C THR A 489 -24.83 9.20 -37.96
N TYR A 490 -24.97 9.88 -36.81
CA TYR A 490 -24.77 9.25 -35.50
C TYR A 490 -25.64 8.01 -35.31
N ILE A 491 -26.91 8.06 -35.73
CA ILE A 491 -27.84 6.92 -35.65
C ILE A 491 -27.33 5.70 -36.45
N ASN A 492 -26.84 5.92 -37.67
CA ASN A 492 -26.31 4.83 -38.49
C ASN A 492 -24.99 4.31 -37.92
N TYR A 493 -24.18 5.17 -37.30
CA TYR A 493 -22.89 4.77 -36.71
C TYR A 493 -23.10 3.84 -35.51
N PHE A 494 -24.01 4.22 -34.60
CA PHE A 494 -24.32 3.38 -33.44
C PHE A 494 -25.07 2.10 -33.81
N ASN A 495 -25.92 2.13 -34.84
CA ASN A 495 -26.57 0.93 -35.35
C ASN A 495 -25.57 -0.04 -35.99
N THR A 496 -24.73 0.42 -36.92
CA THR A 496 -23.77 -0.44 -37.64
C THR A 496 -22.63 -0.95 -36.75
N ARG A 497 -22.07 -0.10 -35.89
CA ARG A 497 -20.89 -0.45 -35.08
C ARG A 497 -21.22 -1.13 -33.75
N HIS A 498 -22.35 -0.76 -33.15
CA HIS A 498 -22.70 -1.19 -31.79
C HIS A 498 -24.05 -1.90 -31.70
N GLY A 499 -24.78 -2.08 -32.82
CA GLY A 499 -26.09 -2.73 -32.83
C GLY A 499 -27.17 -1.97 -32.05
N LEU A 500 -26.98 -0.67 -31.81
CA LEU A 500 -27.91 0.13 -31.01
C LEU A 500 -28.91 0.91 -31.89
N SER A 501 -30.20 0.67 -31.64
CA SER A 501 -31.29 1.45 -32.24
C SER A 501 -31.66 2.63 -31.34
N LEU A 502 -31.36 3.85 -31.78
CA LEU A 502 -31.72 5.08 -31.07
C LEU A 502 -33.20 5.41 -31.31
N THR A 503 -34.01 5.51 -30.26
CA THR A 503 -35.47 5.73 -30.36
C THR A 503 -35.89 7.19 -30.33
N HIS A 504 -35.04 8.09 -29.80
CA HIS A 504 -35.36 9.51 -29.61
C HIS A 504 -34.46 10.38 -30.49
N GLU A 505 -34.78 10.43 -31.77
CA GLU A 505 -33.84 10.92 -32.79
C GLU A 505 -33.56 12.42 -32.73
N ASN A 506 -34.52 13.21 -32.24
CA ASN A 506 -34.48 14.67 -32.21
C ASN A 506 -33.85 15.24 -30.92
N GLN A 507 -33.42 14.38 -29.99
CA GLN A 507 -32.81 14.85 -28.75
C GLN A 507 -31.41 15.44 -29.00
N PRO A 508 -31.05 16.52 -28.28
CA PRO A 508 -29.72 17.09 -28.38
C PRO A 508 -28.67 16.11 -27.86
N LEU A 509 -27.53 16.04 -28.54
CA LEU A 509 -26.38 15.27 -28.09
C LEU A 509 -25.72 15.92 -26.87
N LEU A 510 -25.18 15.09 -25.98
CA LEU A 510 -24.49 15.56 -24.77
C LEU A 510 -23.04 15.94 -25.10
N ALA A 511 -22.64 17.15 -24.68
CA ALA A 511 -21.23 17.53 -24.67
C ALA A 511 -20.58 16.93 -23.44
N ALA A 512 -19.87 15.82 -23.59
CA ALA A 512 -19.26 15.10 -22.48
C ALA A 512 -17.76 14.91 -22.65
N ARG A 513 -17.02 14.88 -21.53
CA ARG A 513 -15.57 14.66 -21.48
C ARG A 513 -15.26 13.42 -20.64
N ASN A 514 -14.12 12.79 -20.88
CA ASN A 514 -13.65 11.74 -19.99
C ASN A 514 -13.42 12.31 -18.58
N PRO A 515 -13.82 11.58 -17.51
CA PRO A 515 -13.51 11.97 -16.15
C PRO A 515 -11.99 12.08 -15.95
N VAL A 516 -11.58 13.06 -15.15
CA VAL A 516 -10.16 13.33 -14.88
C VAL A 516 -9.58 12.18 -14.06
N GLU A 517 -8.39 11.71 -14.45
CA GLU A 517 -7.66 10.70 -13.70
C GLU A 517 -7.20 11.25 -12.35
N VAL A 518 -7.46 10.52 -11.26
CA VAL A 518 -7.04 10.93 -9.91
C VAL A 518 -5.52 10.98 -9.85
N ARG A 519 -4.97 12.12 -9.45
CA ARG A 519 -3.52 12.37 -9.34
C ARG A 519 -3.13 12.59 -7.89
N ASN A 520 -1.91 12.18 -7.55
CA ASN A 520 -1.32 12.51 -6.26
C ASN A 520 -0.71 13.92 -6.29
N PHE A 521 -1.42 14.89 -5.73
CA PHE A 521 -1.00 16.30 -5.67
C PHE A 521 -0.06 16.63 -4.48
N LEU A 522 0.32 15.63 -3.66
CA LEU A 522 1.26 15.79 -2.54
C LEU A 522 2.74 15.62 -2.95
N GLN A 523 3.00 15.02 -4.11
CA GLN A 523 4.36 14.84 -4.62
C GLN A 523 4.80 16.06 -5.44
N LYS A 524 5.75 16.83 -4.92
CA LYS A 524 6.52 17.81 -5.72
C LYS A 524 7.40 17.07 -6.74
N ARG A 525 6.83 16.63 -7.85
CA ARG A 525 7.61 16.25 -9.04
C ARG A 525 7.39 17.32 -10.09
N HIS A 526 8.48 17.80 -10.69
CA HIS A 526 8.43 18.63 -11.88
C HIS A 526 7.85 17.81 -13.03
N TYR A 527 6.52 17.84 -13.19
CA TYR A 527 5.87 17.24 -14.33
C TYR A 527 6.11 18.15 -15.54
N LYS A 528 7.07 17.77 -16.38
CA LYS A 528 7.19 18.34 -17.73
C LYS A 528 5.91 18.00 -18.50
N ASN A 529 5.27 19.05 -19.00
CA ASN A 529 4.14 19.07 -19.93
C ASN A 529 4.01 17.80 -20.79
N LYS A 530 3.09 16.90 -20.43
CA LYS A 530 2.43 16.08 -21.45
C LYS A 530 1.29 16.92 -22.01
N LYS A 531 1.51 17.48 -23.20
CA LYS A 531 0.47 18.12 -24.00
C LYS A 531 -0.66 17.11 -24.21
N GLY A 532 -1.86 17.46 -23.75
CA GLY A 532 -3.12 16.86 -24.20
C GLY A 532 -3.52 17.38 -25.56
#